data_AF-A0A4P9XJS6-F1
#
_entry.id   AF-A0A4P9XJS6-F1
#
_cell.length_a   1.000
_cell.length_b   1.000
_cell.length_c   1.000
_cell.angle_alpha   90.00
_cell.angle_beta   90.00
_cell.angle_gamma   90.00
#
_symmetry.space_group_name_H-M   'P 1'
#
loop_
_entity.id
_entity.type
_entity.pdbx_description
1 polymer ?
#
loop_
_entity_poly.entity_id
_entity_poly.type
_entity_poly.pdbx_seq_one_letter_code
_entity_poly.pdbx_strand_id
1 'polypeptide(L)'
;MTRSLKDFQYREVAATALWVATKAEEHTRRLDEFAGACVRKALKTPTVDEKERDKWCNVIVYGEATLLEAICFDLVVEHPYVHLLVFVQEQKVPDQISHAAWAFVNDSLRTPLCIMYPPRTIAAAALHAAGLRVGVLGRTTPDGLEWWQLMGVSLADVEEAVLMMVEESIRPEKESASTRRH
;
A
#
# COMPACT_ATOMS: atom_id res chain seq x y z
N MET A 1 -8.55 12.31 -7.90
CA MET A 1 -7.29 13.02 -7.55
C MET A 1 -7.51 14.51 -7.83
N THR A 2 -7.64 15.33 -6.78
CA THR A 2 -8.19 16.71 -6.88
C THR A 2 -7.14 17.81 -6.95
N ARG A 3 -5.85 17.49 -6.76
CA ARG A 3 -4.73 18.46 -6.72
C ARG A 3 -3.53 17.97 -7.53
N SER A 4 -2.75 18.91 -8.06
CA SER A 4 -1.61 18.64 -8.96
C SER A 4 -0.30 18.48 -8.19
N LEU A 5 0.59 17.60 -8.67
CA LEU A 5 1.97 17.45 -8.18
C LEU A 5 2.85 18.68 -8.44
N LYS A 6 2.40 19.62 -9.28
CA LYS A 6 3.08 20.90 -9.47
C LYS A 6 2.87 21.84 -8.28
N ASP A 7 1.70 21.72 -7.63
CA ASP A 7 1.30 22.59 -6.54
C ASP A 7 1.77 22.04 -5.18
N PHE A 8 1.91 20.72 -5.08
CA PHE A 8 2.35 20.04 -3.86
C PHE A 8 3.49 19.06 -4.14
N GLN A 9 4.62 19.22 -3.44
CA GLN A 9 5.74 18.29 -3.56
C GLN A 9 5.36 16.93 -2.97
N TYR A 10 5.55 15.85 -3.74
CA TYR A 10 5.10 14.50 -3.33
C TYR A 10 5.66 14.06 -1.97
N ARG A 11 6.87 14.50 -1.60
CA ARG A 11 7.50 14.17 -0.31
C ARG A 11 6.81 14.84 0.87
N GLU A 12 6.35 16.06 0.68
CA GLU A 12 5.64 16.86 1.69
C GLU A 12 4.24 16.29 1.90
N VAL A 13 3.55 15.94 0.81
CA VAL A 13 2.26 15.24 0.85
C VAL A 13 2.40 13.87 1.52
N ALA A 14 3.43 13.10 1.16
CA ALA A 14 3.67 11.79 1.77
C ALA A 14 3.96 11.90 3.28
N ALA A 15 4.75 12.88 3.72
CA ALA A 15 4.99 13.10 5.15
C ALA A 15 3.71 13.52 5.88
N THR A 16 2.92 14.40 5.28
CA THR A 16 1.62 14.83 5.83
C THR A 16 0.63 13.67 5.92
N ALA A 17 0.53 12.84 4.87
CA ALA A 17 -0.34 11.67 4.86
C ALA A 17 0.07 10.64 5.91
N LEU A 18 1.37 10.38 6.04
CA LEU A 18 1.88 9.50 7.08
C LEU A 18 1.64 10.08 8.48
N TRP A 19 1.78 11.39 8.67
CA TRP A 19 1.47 12.07 9.92
C TRP A 19 -0.01 11.89 10.30
N VAL A 20 -0.93 12.18 9.38
CA VAL A 20 -2.38 11.96 9.59
C VAL A 20 -2.68 10.50 9.91
N ALA A 21 -2.09 9.55 9.17
CA ALA A 21 -2.27 8.12 9.40
C ALA A 21 -1.82 7.69 10.80
N THR A 22 -0.69 8.21 11.31
CA THR A 22 -0.26 7.89 12.69
C THR A 22 -1.25 8.33 13.75
N LYS A 23 -2.05 9.37 13.49
CA LYS A 23 -3.10 9.84 14.40
C LYS A 23 -4.38 9.03 14.25
N ALA A 24 -4.77 8.70 13.02
CA ALA A 24 -5.93 7.88 12.73
C ALA A 24 -5.79 6.45 13.30
N GLU A 25 -4.59 5.86 13.21
CA GLU A 25 -4.27 4.51 13.68
C GLU A 25 -3.80 4.48 15.15
N GLU A 26 -3.98 5.57 15.91
CA GLU A 26 -3.59 5.68 17.33
C GLU A 26 -2.10 5.38 17.64
N HIS A 27 -1.22 5.53 16.64
CA HIS A 27 0.22 5.30 16.73
C HIS A 27 1.02 6.61 16.71
N THR A 28 0.55 7.60 17.47
CA THR A 28 1.12 8.96 17.44
C THR A 28 2.59 9.02 17.87
N ARG A 29 3.28 10.04 17.36
CA ARG A 29 4.68 10.36 17.67
C ARG A 29 4.81 11.87 17.89
N ARG A 30 5.90 12.31 18.52
CA ARG A 30 6.20 13.74 18.62
C ARG A 30 6.51 14.29 17.23
N LEU A 31 5.90 15.43 16.89
CA LEU A 31 6.03 16.05 15.57
C LEU A 31 7.51 16.31 15.21
N ASP A 32 8.31 16.82 16.13
CA ASP A 32 9.73 17.12 15.89
C ASP A 32 10.56 15.87 15.51
N GLU A 33 10.29 14.76 16.19
CA GLU A 33 10.97 13.48 15.95
C GLU A 33 10.54 12.89 14.60
N PHE A 34 9.24 12.97 14.29
CA PHE A 34 8.67 12.54 13.02
C PHE A 34 9.20 13.37 11.85
N ALA A 35 9.17 14.70 11.96
CA ALA A 35 9.71 15.62 10.96
C ALA A 35 11.21 15.38 10.75
N GLY A 36 11.98 15.15 11.83
CA GLY A 36 13.39 14.78 11.73
C GLY A 36 13.60 13.49 10.93
N ALA A 37 12.75 12.48 11.07
CA ALA A 37 12.82 11.26 10.27
C ALA A 37 12.48 11.52 8.79
N CYS A 38 11.48 12.36 8.51
CA CYS A 38 11.15 12.79 7.14
C CYS A 38 12.31 13.52 6.47
N VAL A 39 12.98 14.45 7.18
CA VAL A 39 14.16 15.17 6.67
C VAL A 39 15.27 14.21 6.29
N ARG A 40 15.63 13.28 7.19
CA ARG A 40 16.69 12.28 6.93
C ARG A 40 16.38 11.47 5.68
N LYS A 41 15.13 11.05 5.51
CA LYS A 41 14.69 10.26 4.36
C LYS A 41 14.65 11.07 3.07
N ALA A 42 14.15 12.30 3.11
CA ALA A 42 14.00 13.16 1.94
C ALA A 42 15.36 13.67 1.43
N LEU A 43 16.23 14.12 2.32
CA LEU A 43 17.55 14.67 1.98
C LEU A 43 18.66 13.63 1.95
N LYS A 44 18.37 12.37 2.32
CA LYS A 44 19.35 11.27 2.42
C LYS A 44 20.55 11.63 3.31
N THR A 45 20.29 12.37 4.39
CA THR A 45 21.30 12.85 5.34
C THR A 45 21.12 12.16 6.71
N PRO A 46 22.20 11.83 7.43
CA PRO A 46 22.10 11.33 8.80
C PRO A 46 21.81 12.45 9.81
N THR A 47 22.25 13.68 9.53
CA THR A 47 22.12 14.83 10.43
C THR A 47 20.95 15.70 10.02
N VAL A 48 20.21 16.21 11.01
CA VAL A 48 19.04 17.07 10.81
C VAL A 48 19.37 18.44 11.36
N ASP A 49 19.43 19.44 10.48
CA ASP A 49 19.50 20.84 10.90
C ASP A 49 18.16 21.28 11.50
N GLU A 50 18.23 22.15 12.51
CA GLU A 50 17.06 22.67 13.21
C GLU A 50 16.12 23.43 12.27
N LYS A 51 16.67 24.27 11.38
CA LYS A 51 15.86 25.05 10.43
C LYS A 51 15.11 24.17 9.45
N GLU A 52 15.75 23.10 8.96
CA GLU A 52 15.09 22.14 8.09
C GLU A 52 14.00 21.38 8.84
N ARG A 53 14.25 20.94 10.07
CA ARG A 53 13.22 20.28 10.88
C ARG A 53 12.00 21.19 11.09
N ASP A 54 12.22 22.44 11.48
CA ASP A 54 11.14 23.39 11.73
C ASP A 54 10.33 23.68 10.46
N LYS A 55 11.01 23.76 9.30
CA LYS A 55 10.34 23.86 7.99
C LYS A 55 9.42 22.66 7.74
N TRP A 56 9.90 21.43 7.97
CA TRP A 56 9.07 20.23 7.79
C TRP A 56 7.92 20.16 8.79
N CYS A 57 8.12 20.56 10.05
CA CYS A 57 7.04 20.68 11.02
C CYS A 57 5.92 21.62 10.50
N ASN A 58 6.30 22.81 10.01
CA ASN A 58 5.34 23.78 9.47
C ASN A 58 4.60 23.24 8.24
N VAL A 59 5.32 22.58 7.32
CA VAL A 59 4.74 21.97 6.12
C VAL A 59 3.72 20.88 6.49
N ILE A 60 4.07 20.00 7.44
CA ILE A 60 3.18 18.92 7.88
C ILE A 60 1.92 19.49 8.53
N VAL A 61 2.07 20.46 9.44
CA VAL A 61 0.93 21.08 10.15
C VAL A 61 0.01 21.81 9.17
N TYR A 62 0.56 22.59 8.24
CA TYR A 62 -0.23 23.31 7.24
C TYR A 62 -0.89 22.36 6.23
N GLY A 63 -0.15 21.35 5.77
CA GLY A 63 -0.64 20.35 4.84
C GLY A 63 -1.77 19.51 5.43
N GLU A 64 -1.81 19.33 6.75
CA GLU A 64 -2.75 18.45 7.43
C GLU A 64 -4.21 18.79 7.12
N ALA A 65 -4.61 20.04 7.32
CA ALA A 65 -5.98 20.49 7.05
C ALA A 65 -6.35 20.35 5.57
N THR A 66 -5.40 20.66 4.69
CA THR A 66 -5.57 20.55 3.22
C THR A 66 -5.76 19.09 2.80
N LEU A 67 -5.01 18.17 3.40
CA LEU A 67 -5.13 16.74 3.12
C LEU A 67 -6.46 16.19 3.61
N LEU A 68 -6.85 16.52 4.85
CA LEU A 68 -8.12 16.08 5.44
C LEU A 68 -9.33 16.55 4.62
N GLU A 69 -9.32 17.80 4.16
CA GLU A 69 -10.35 18.32 3.25
C GLU A 69 -10.35 17.55 1.92
N ALA A 70 -9.18 17.27 1.36
CA ALA A 70 -9.05 16.57 0.08
C ALA A 70 -9.56 15.12 0.11
N ILE A 71 -9.50 14.45 1.27
CA ILE A 71 -10.07 13.10 1.49
C ILE A 71 -11.46 13.14 2.11
N CYS A 72 -12.11 14.31 2.17
CA CYS A 72 -13.43 14.49 2.77
C CYS A 72 -13.53 14.02 4.23
N PHE A 73 -12.42 14.10 4.98
CA PHE A 73 -12.30 13.58 6.33
C PHE A 73 -12.61 12.07 6.46
N ASP A 74 -12.59 11.33 5.36
CA ASP A 74 -12.74 9.88 5.36
C ASP A 74 -11.38 9.23 5.64
N LEU A 75 -11.21 8.79 6.88
CA LEU A 75 -10.00 8.14 7.38
C LEU A 75 -10.19 6.62 7.52
N VAL A 76 -11.37 6.09 7.21
CA VAL A 76 -11.66 4.66 7.36
C VAL A 76 -11.16 3.93 6.13
N VAL A 77 -9.99 3.31 6.23
CA VAL A 77 -9.39 2.55 5.13
C VAL A 77 -9.62 1.06 5.34
N GLU A 78 -10.40 0.47 4.45
CA GLU A 78 -10.51 -0.99 4.38
C GLU A 78 -9.31 -1.56 3.62
N HIS A 79 -8.61 -2.54 4.22
CA HIS A 79 -7.42 -3.12 3.63
C HIS A 79 -7.66 -4.53 3.05
N PRO A 80 -6.99 -4.87 1.91
CA PRO A 80 -7.12 -6.19 1.27
C PRO A 80 -6.68 -7.36 2.16
N TYR A 81 -5.80 -7.11 3.13
CA TYR A 81 -5.29 -8.15 4.04
C TYR A 81 -6.40 -8.89 4.78
N VAL A 82 -7.45 -8.20 5.21
CA VAL A 82 -8.55 -8.81 5.97
C VAL A 82 -9.31 -9.81 5.09
N HIS A 83 -9.64 -9.42 3.86
CA HIS A 83 -10.31 -10.29 2.88
C HIS A 83 -9.46 -11.52 2.53
N LEU A 84 -8.15 -11.31 2.35
CA LEU A 84 -7.22 -12.41 2.06
C LEU A 84 -7.18 -13.40 3.24
N LEU A 85 -7.04 -12.92 4.46
CA LEU A 85 -6.93 -13.77 5.65
C LEU A 85 -8.19 -14.60 5.89
N VAL A 86 -9.37 -13.97 5.79
CA VAL A 86 -10.67 -14.67 5.92
C VAL A 86 -10.76 -15.80 4.89
N PHE A 87 -10.46 -15.49 3.62
CA PHE A 87 -10.55 -16.49 2.55
C PHE A 87 -9.54 -17.63 2.72
N VAL A 88 -8.29 -17.31 3.07
CA VAL A 88 -7.24 -18.29 3.34
C VAL A 88 -7.65 -19.27 4.45
N GLN A 89 -8.27 -18.76 5.52
CA GLN A 89 -8.73 -19.56 6.64
C GLN A 89 -9.93 -20.45 6.27
N GLU A 90 -10.95 -19.89 5.64
CA GLU A 90 -12.17 -20.61 5.27
C GLU A 90 -11.89 -21.72 4.25
N GLN A 91 -11.05 -21.44 3.25
CA GLN A 91 -10.75 -22.37 2.16
C GLN A 91 -9.51 -23.24 2.45
N LYS A 92 -8.89 -23.10 3.63
CA LYS A 92 -7.68 -23.83 4.04
C LYS A 92 -6.58 -23.76 2.99
N VAL A 93 -6.35 -22.55 2.46
CA VAL A 93 -5.36 -22.30 1.42
C VAL A 93 -3.96 -22.66 1.98
N PRO A 94 -3.14 -23.44 1.25
CA PRO A 94 -1.80 -23.81 1.70
C PRO A 94 -0.93 -22.60 2.01
N ASP A 95 -0.15 -22.66 3.10
CA ASP A 95 0.72 -21.58 3.57
C ASP A 95 1.64 -21.01 2.48
N GLN A 96 2.13 -21.87 1.57
CA GLN A 96 2.98 -21.44 0.47
C GLN A 96 2.27 -20.44 -0.46
N ILE A 97 0.99 -20.67 -0.76
CA ILE A 97 0.17 -19.76 -1.57
C ILE A 97 -0.18 -18.52 -0.74
N SER A 98 -0.56 -18.70 0.53
CA SER A 98 -0.93 -17.61 1.43
C SER A 98 0.20 -16.61 1.62
N HIS A 99 1.44 -17.06 1.82
CA HIS A 99 2.62 -16.20 1.91
C HIS A 99 2.93 -15.48 0.60
N ALA A 100 2.79 -16.16 -0.54
CA ALA A 100 2.96 -15.53 -1.84
C ALA A 100 1.88 -14.47 -2.12
N ALA A 101 0.63 -14.75 -1.76
CA ALA A 101 -0.49 -13.82 -1.91
C ALA A 101 -0.28 -12.58 -1.03
N TRP A 102 0.21 -12.76 0.20
CA TRP A 102 0.56 -11.63 1.07
C TRP A 102 1.62 -10.71 0.43
N ALA A 103 2.63 -11.28 -0.22
CA ALA A 103 3.62 -10.49 -0.95
C ALA A 103 2.99 -9.69 -2.09
N PHE A 104 2.09 -10.30 -2.89
CA PHE A 104 1.36 -9.59 -3.94
C PHE A 104 0.44 -8.49 -3.41
N VAL A 105 -0.18 -8.67 -2.24
CA VAL A 105 -0.92 -7.58 -1.59
C VAL A 105 0.01 -6.41 -1.26
N ASN A 106 1.22 -6.65 -0.77
CA ASN A 106 2.19 -5.57 -0.52
C ASN A 106 2.61 -4.87 -1.82
N ASP A 107 2.77 -5.62 -2.92
CA ASP A 107 3.12 -5.06 -4.22
C ASP A 107 1.98 -4.20 -4.78
N SER A 108 0.73 -4.57 -4.49
CA SER A 108 -0.44 -3.76 -4.86
C SER A 108 -0.46 -2.36 -4.23
N LEU A 109 0.24 -2.15 -3.11
CA LEU A 109 0.35 -0.81 -2.49
C LEU A 109 1.29 0.13 -3.25
N ARG A 110 2.06 -0.39 -4.22
CA ARG A 110 2.92 0.39 -5.11
C ARG A 110 2.25 0.73 -6.44
N THR A 111 1.04 0.24 -6.67
CA THR A 111 0.23 0.50 -7.87
C THR A 111 -0.98 1.38 -7.53
N PRO A 112 -1.69 1.92 -8.53
CA PRO A 112 -2.98 2.58 -8.31
C PRO A 112 -4.14 1.61 -8.00
N LEU A 113 -3.90 0.33 -7.69
CA LEU A 113 -5.00 -0.63 -7.53
C LEU A 113 -6.00 -0.23 -6.45
N CYS A 114 -5.53 0.38 -5.35
CA CYS A 114 -6.39 0.85 -4.25
C CYS A 114 -7.38 1.96 -4.65
N ILE A 115 -7.17 2.65 -5.78
CA ILE A 115 -8.11 3.63 -6.33
C ILE A 115 -8.95 3.08 -7.48
N MET A 116 -8.57 1.93 -8.05
CA MET A 116 -9.25 1.31 -9.18
C MET A 116 -10.24 0.22 -8.76
N TYR A 117 -9.90 -0.53 -7.71
CA TYR A 117 -10.62 -1.72 -7.30
C TYR A 117 -10.88 -1.74 -5.79
N PRO A 118 -11.99 -2.36 -5.35
CA PRO A 118 -12.24 -2.55 -3.94
C PRO A 118 -11.22 -3.51 -3.31
N PRO A 119 -10.94 -3.40 -1.99
CA PRO A 119 -9.95 -4.22 -1.30
C PRO A 119 -10.12 -5.73 -1.50
N ARG A 120 -11.37 -6.19 -1.60
CA ARG A 120 -11.71 -7.59 -1.86
C ARG A 120 -11.20 -8.09 -3.21
N THR A 121 -11.35 -7.29 -4.27
CA THR A 121 -10.84 -7.63 -5.62
C THR A 121 -9.32 -7.64 -5.64
N ILE A 122 -8.67 -6.74 -4.90
CA ILE A 122 -7.21 -6.72 -4.76
C ILE A 122 -6.72 -7.99 -4.03
N ALA A 123 -7.41 -8.42 -2.97
CA ALA A 123 -7.09 -9.67 -2.28
C ALA A 123 -7.26 -10.90 -3.19
N ALA A 124 -8.34 -10.93 -3.98
CA ALA A 124 -8.59 -11.96 -4.99
C ALA A 124 -7.48 -12.02 -6.06
N ALA A 125 -7.09 -10.85 -6.58
CA ALA A 125 -6.01 -10.72 -7.54
C ALA A 125 -4.67 -11.23 -6.96
N ALA A 126 -4.34 -10.85 -5.73
CA ALA A 126 -3.14 -11.32 -5.07
C ALA A 126 -3.13 -12.85 -4.87
N LEU A 127 -4.27 -13.44 -4.50
CA LEU A 127 -4.43 -14.88 -4.39
C LEU A 127 -4.30 -15.58 -5.75
N HIS A 128 -4.88 -15.01 -6.81
CA HIS A 128 -4.77 -15.54 -8.16
C HIS A 128 -3.32 -15.51 -8.66
N ALA A 129 -2.64 -14.38 -8.52
CA ALA A 129 -1.23 -14.23 -8.88
C ALA A 129 -0.32 -15.22 -8.11
N ALA A 130 -0.59 -15.42 -6.82
CA ALA A 130 0.11 -16.42 -6.00
C ALA A 130 -0.13 -17.84 -6.50
N GLY A 131 -1.39 -18.16 -6.83
CA GLY A 131 -1.77 -19.44 -7.41
C GLY A 131 -1.06 -19.76 -8.72
N LEU A 132 -1.00 -18.78 -9.62
CA LEU A 132 -0.28 -18.88 -10.89
C LEU A 132 1.23 -19.05 -10.68
N ARG A 133 1.81 -18.37 -9.70
CA ARG A 133 3.25 -18.43 -9.39
C ARG A 133 3.67 -19.75 -8.73
N VAL A 134 2.86 -20.26 -7.81
CA VAL A 134 3.16 -21.49 -7.04
C VAL A 134 2.73 -22.74 -7.80
N GLY A 135 1.73 -22.63 -8.69
CA GLY A 135 1.25 -23.73 -9.55
C GLY A 135 0.28 -24.69 -8.87
N VAL A 136 -0.34 -24.30 -7.75
CA VAL A 136 -1.13 -25.19 -6.87
C VAL A 136 -2.58 -24.73 -6.66
N LEU A 137 -2.95 -23.50 -7.05
CA LEU A 137 -4.34 -23.06 -6.89
C LEU A 137 -5.21 -23.67 -8.01
N GLY A 138 -5.98 -24.70 -7.67
CA GLY A 138 -7.05 -25.18 -8.54
C GLY A 138 -8.08 -24.08 -8.82
N ARG A 139 -8.72 -24.15 -9.99
CA ARG A 139 -9.81 -23.22 -10.37
C ARG A 139 -11.04 -23.36 -9.47
N THR A 140 -11.31 -24.60 -9.08
CA THR A 140 -12.52 -24.98 -8.37
C THR A 140 -12.18 -25.40 -6.94
N THR A 141 -12.95 -24.90 -5.98
CA THR A 141 -12.89 -25.31 -4.56
C THR A 141 -13.44 -26.74 -4.38
N PRO A 142 -13.21 -27.39 -3.22
CA PRO A 142 -13.76 -28.73 -2.95
C PRO A 142 -15.28 -28.83 -3.13
N ASP A 143 -15.99 -27.72 -2.98
CA ASP A 143 -17.46 -27.64 -3.11
C ASP A 143 -17.94 -27.42 -4.56
N GLY A 144 -17.04 -27.44 -5.55
CA GLY A 144 -17.38 -27.29 -6.97
C GLY A 144 -17.63 -25.85 -7.42
N LEU A 145 -17.42 -24.86 -6.54
CA LEU A 145 -17.53 -23.44 -6.86
C LEU A 145 -16.17 -22.87 -7.25
N GLU A 146 -16.17 -21.95 -8.21
CA GLU A 146 -14.97 -21.22 -8.59
C GLU A 146 -14.62 -20.21 -7.48
N TRP A 147 -13.33 -20.11 -7.14
CA TRP A 147 -12.87 -19.34 -5.97
C TRP A 147 -13.25 -17.85 -6.04
N TRP A 148 -13.30 -17.25 -7.23
CA TRP A 148 -13.67 -15.84 -7.40
C TRP A 148 -15.17 -15.59 -7.17
N GLN A 149 -16.01 -16.60 -7.40
CA GLN A 149 -17.45 -16.52 -7.11
C GLN A 149 -17.70 -16.54 -5.61
N LEU A 150 -16.94 -17.35 -4.86
CA LEU A 150 -16.98 -17.34 -3.39
C LEU A 150 -16.53 -16.01 -2.81
N MET A 151 -15.53 -15.38 -3.43
CA MET A 151 -15.13 -14.02 -3.09
C MET A 151 -16.12 -12.96 -3.58
N GLY A 152 -17.11 -13.28 -4.42
CA GLY A 152 -18.06 -12.31 -4.95
C GLY A 152 -17.39 -11.24 -5.82
N VAL A 153 -16.37 -11.60 -6.59
CA VAL A 153 -15.62 -10.68 -7.47
C VAL A 153 -15.70 -11.08 -8.94
N SER A 154 -15.55 -10.09 -9.82
CA SER A 154 -15.44 -10.28 -11.27
C SER A 154 -14.07 -10.87 -11.62
N LEU A 155 -14.06 -11.95 -12.41
CA LEU A 155 -12.81 -12.55 -12.89
C LEU A 155 -12.03 -11.60 -13.81
N ALA A 156 -12.72 -10.80 -14.63
CA ALA A 156 -12.07 -9.83 -15.51
C ALA A 156 -11.30 -8.78 -14.72
N ASP A 157 -11.91 -8.23 -13.67
CA ASP A 157 -11.29 -7.25 -12.77
C ASP A 157 -10.07 -7.84 -12.04
N VAL A 158 -10.18 -9.12 -11.64
CA VAL A 158 -9.06 -9.87 -11.05
C VAL A 158 -7.91 -10.00 -12.04
N GLU A 159 -8.17 -10.42 -13.27
CA GLU A 159 -7.15 -10.62 -14.31
C GLU A 159 -6.43 -9.30 -14.65
N GLU A 160 -7.16 -8.19 -14.75
CA GLU A 160 -6.59 -6.86 -14.95
C GLU A 160 -5.75 -6.41 -13.75
N ALA A 161 -6.24 -6.63 -12.53
CA ALA A 161 -5.51 -6.28 -11.31
C ALA A 161 -4.22 -7.10 -11.16
N VAL A 162 -4.25 -8.39 -11.52
CA VAL A 162 -3.08 -9.28 -11.54
C VAL A 162 -2.01 -8.76 -12.48
N LEU A 163 -2.40 -8.33 -13.69
CA LEU A 163 -1.45 -7.78 -14.66
C LEU A 163 -0.67 -6.61 -14.05
N MET A 164 -1.37 -5.66 -13.41
CA MET A 164 -0.73 -4.52 -12.74
C MET A 164 0.18 -4.94 -11.58
N MET A 165 -0.19 -5.94 -10.77
CA MET A 165 0.66 -6.43 -9.67
C MET A 165 1.92 -7.12 -10.19
N VAL A 166 1.79 -7.93 -11.24
CA VAL A 166 2.90 -8.69 -11.82
C VAL A 166 3.88 -7.77 -12.53
N GLU A 167 3.38 -6.75 -13.23
CA GLU A 167 4.22 -5.71 -13.85
C GLU A 167 5.13 -5.02 -12.82
N GLU A 168 4.62 -4.68 -11.63
CA GLU A 168 5.46 -4.14 -10.56
C GLU A 168 6.43 -5.19 -10.00
N SER A 169 6.00 -6.44 -9.81
CA SER A 169 6.88 -7.51 -9.29
C SER A 169 8.06 -7.83 -10.22
N ILE A 170 7.95 -7.55 -11.52
CA ILE A 170 9.02 -7.76 -12.51
C ILE A 170 9.99 -6.58 -12.56
N ARG A 171 9.59 -5.38 -12.10
CA ARG A 171 10.49 -4.22 -12.11
C ARG A 171 11.69 -4.50 -11.21
N PRO A 172 12.92 -4.52 -11.75
CA PRO A 172 14.10 -4.72 -10.93
C PRO A 172 14.17 -3.59 -9.91
N GLU A 173 14.53 -3.92 -8.66
CA GLU A 173 14.83 -2.95 -7.61
C GLU A 173 16.03 -2.08 -8.03
N LYS A 174 15.81 -1.10 -8.90
CA LYS A 174 16.83 -0.10 -9.23
C LYS A 174 16.80 1.00 -8.17
N GLU A 175 17.93 1.12 -7.49
CA GLU A 175 18.39 2.28 -6.72
C GLU A 175 17.82 2.54 -5.30
N SER A 176 17.92 1.54 -4.42
CA SER A 176 18.04 1.82 -2.97
C SER A 176 19.37 1.34 -2.36
N ALA A 177 20.22 0.64 -3.13
CA ALA A 177 21.49 0.06 -2.66
C ALA A 177 22.78 0.84 -3.01
N SER A 178 22.73 1.94 -3.76
CA SER A 178 23.93 2.70 -4.19
C SER A 178 24.48 3.72 -3.16
N THR A 179 24.00 3.73 -1.91
CA THR A 179 24.56 4.62 -0.87
C THR A 179 25.05 3.86 0.37
N ARG A 180 25.30 2.55 0.24
CA ARG A 180 26.02 1.77 1.25
C ARG A 180 27.40 1.39 0.72
N ARG A 181 28.30 2.36 0.65
CA ARG A 181 29.77 2.23 0.63
C ARG A 181 30.33 3.61 0.32
N HIS A 182 30.64 4.37 1.36
CA HIS A 182 31.90 5.07 1.58
C HIS A 182 31.91 5.60 3.01
#